data_AF-A0A497NJ60-F1
#
_entry.id   AF-A0A497NJ60-F1
#
_cell.length_a   1.000
_cell.length_b   1.000
_cell.length_c   1.000
_cell.angle_alpha   90.00
_cell.angle_beta   90.00
_cell.angle_gamma   90.00
#
_symmetry.space_group_name_H-M   'P 1'
#
loop_
_entity.id
_entity.type
_entity.pdbx_description
1 polymer ?
#
loop_
_entity_poly.entity_id
_entity_poly.type
_entity_poly.pdbx_seq_one_letter_code
_entity_poly.pdbx_strand_id
1 'polypeptide(L)'
;MAVRALLSGLLVSLGALLVLLSFTIAYCYMTGQSSPLLPEIGEELDLLSMIEAQAPGLELSRYVAGDVRVLVNAGLLALGLLIIQGIGYVLMSLGGRGLASRS
;
A
#
# COMPACT_ATOMS: atom_id res chain seq x y z
N MET A 1 -6.35 -22.76 -23.65
CA MET A 1 -6.36 -21.32 -24.00
C MET A 1 -7.19 -20.44 -23.05
N ALA A 2 -8.39 -20.85 -22.62
CA ALA A 2 -9.24 -20.06 -21.72
C ALA A 2 -8.62 -19.79 -20.33
N VAL A 3 -8.03 -20.81 -19.71
CA VAL A 3 -7.39 -20.72 -18.37
C VAL A 3 -6.32 -19.63 -18.30
N ARG A 4 -5.48 -19.52 -19.32
CA ARG A 4 -4.41 -18.50 -19.37
C ARG A 4 -4.95 -17.08 -19.49
N ALA A 5 -6.04 -16.86 -20.23
CA ALA A 5 -6.67 -15.55 -20.31
C ALA A 5 -7.41 -15.18 -19.03
N LEU A 6 -8.04 -16.16 -18.37
CA LEU A 6 -8.65 -15.97 -17.06
C LEU A 6 -7.60 -15.54 -16.02
N LEU A 7 -6.47 -16.24 -15.97
CA LEU A 7 -5.33 -15.89 -15.11
C LEU A 7 -4.77 -14.50 -15.44
N SER A 8 -4.62 -14.18 -16.72
CA SER A 8 -4.10 -12.87 -17.15
C SER A 8 -5.08 -11.74 -16.79
N GLY A 9 -6.39 -11.95 -16.93
CA GLY A 9 -7.42 -11.01 -16.49
C GLY A 9 -7.44 -10.84 -14.97
N LEU A 10 -7.26 -11.92 -14.20
CA LEU A 10 -7.14 -11.88 -12.74
C LEU A 10 -5.92 -11.07 -12.28
N LEU A 11 -4.80 -11.17 -12.98
CA LEU A 11 -3.61 -10.36 -12.66
C LEU A 11 -3.87 -8.87 -12.88
N VAL A 12 -4.57 -8.51 -13.98
CA VAL A 12 -4.97 -7.12 -14.24
C VAL A 12 -5.92 -6.61 -13.17
N SER A 13 -6.96 -7.36 -12.83
CA SER A 13 -7.94 -6.92 -11.83
C SER A 13 -7.33 -6.79 -10.43
N LEU A 14 -6.49 -7.74 -10.03
CA LEU A 14 -5.76 -7.68 -8.76
C LEU A 14 -4.83 -6.47 -8.71
N GLY A 15 -4.06 -6.23 -9.77
CA GLY A 15 -3.17 -5.08 -9.84
C GLY A 15 -3.94 -3.76 -9.76
N ALA A 16 -5.05 -3.63 -10.50
CA ALA A 16 -5.90 -2.45 -10.47
C ALA A 16 -6.50 -2.21 -9.07
N LEU A 17 -6.94 -3.27 -8.40
CA LEU A 17 -7.47 -3.20 -7.03
C LEU A 17 -6.42 -2.69 -6.05
N LEU A 18 -5.18 -3.18 -6.11
CA LEU A 18 -4.09 -2.71 -5.25
C LEU A 18 -3.81 -1.22 -5.45
N VAL A 19 -3.78 -0.75 -6.70
CA VAL A 19 -3.55 0.67 -7.01
C VAL A 19 -4.71 1.52 -6.48
N LEU A 20 -5.97 1.14 -6.74
CA LEU A 20 -7.13 1.89 -6.27
C LEU A 20 -7.21 1.96 -4.74
N LEU A 21 -6.96 0.85 -4.05
CA LEU A 21 -6.89 0.81 -2.60
C LEU A 21 -5.79 1.73 -2.06
N SER A 22 -4.61 1.74 -2.69
CA SER A 22 -3.51 2.61 -2.24
C SER A 22 -3.84 4.10 -2.35
N PHE A 23 -4.52 4.52 -3.42
CA PHE A 23 -5.02 5.89 -3.56
C PHE A 23 -6.11 6.22 -2.55
N THR A 24 -6.98 5.26 -2.26
CA THR A 24 -8.06 5.43 -1.27
C THR A 24 -7.46 5.66 0.13
N ILE A 25 -6.45 4.87 0.51
CA ILE A 25 -5.72 5.04 1.77
C ILE A 25 -5.07 6.43 1.85
N ALA A 26 -4.34 6.83 0.80
CA ALA A 26 -3.69 8.13 0.74
C ALA A 26 -4.70 9.27 0.89
N TYR A 27 -5.82 9.20 0.15
CA TYR A 27 -6.88 10.20 0.19
C TYR A 27 -7.48 10.32 1.60
N CYS A 28 -7.90 9.20 2.21
CA CYS A 28 -8.47 9.19 3.55
C CYS A 28 -7.52 9.78 4.59
N TYR A 29 -6.22 9.47 4.49
CA TYR A 29 -5.20 10.01 5.38
C TYR A 29 -4.95 11.51 5.18
N MET A 30 -4.98 11.99 3.94
CA MET A 30 -4.82 13.43 3.63
C MET A 30 -6.04 14.27 4.02
N THR A 31 -7.25 13.73 3.88
CA THR A 31 -8.50 14.47 4.14
C THR A 31 -9.05 14.24 5.54
N GLY A 32 -8.47 13.34 6.33
CA GLY A 32 -8.99 12.95 7.65
C GLY A 32 -10.37 12.31 7.57
N GLN A 33 -10.74 11.70 6.43
CA GLN A 33 -12.03 11.05 6.27
C GLN A 33 -11.96 9.59 6.72
N SER A 34 -12.91 9.18 7.55
CA SER A 34 -13.09 7.78 7.93
C SER A 34 -13.67 6.98 6.75
N SER A 35 -13.17 5.76 6.56
CA SER A 35 -13.66 4.83 5.54
C SER A 35 -13.97 3.50 6.22
N PRO A 36 -15.10 2.83 5.92
CA PRO A 36 -15.40 1.51 6.48
C PRO A 36 -14.42 0.41 6.04
N LEU A 37 -13.61 0.70 5.01
CA LEU A 37 -12.57 -0.19 4.49
C LEU A 37 -11.22 0.00 5.18
N LEU A 38 -11.07 1.06 5.99
CA LEU A 38 -9.85 1.37 6.71
C LEU A 38 -10.14 1.32 8.21
N PRO A 39 -9.22 0.79 9.05
CA PRO A 39 -9.35 0.94 10.49
C PRO A 39 -9.53 2.43 10.82
N GLU A 40 -10.39 2.73 11.80
CA GLU A 40 -10.68 4.11 12.20
C GLU A 40 -9.37 4.87 12.39
N ILE A 41 -9.18 5.94 11.61
CA ILE A 41 -8.03 6.85 11.66
C ILE A 41 -8.15 7.74 12.92
N GLY A 42 -8.56 7.14 14.05
CA GLY A 42 -8.64 7.76 15.36
C GLY A 42 -7.39 7.51 16.20
N GLU A 43 -6.62 6.46 15.88
CA GLU A 43 -5.29 6.25 16.43
C GLU A 43 -4.26 6.74 15.40
N GLU A 44 -3.33 7.62 15.82
CA GLU A 44 -2.19 7.99 14.99
C GLU A 44 -1.52 6.71 14.48
N LEU A 45 -1.48 6.53 13.16
CA LEU A 45 -0.88 5.35 12.55
C LEU A 45 0.60 5.26 12.96
N ASP A 46 0.88 4.41 13.94
CA ASP A 46 2.17 4.31 14.61
C ASP A 46 3.05 3.21 14.00
N LEU A 47 3.38 3.39 12.73
CA LEU A 47 4.20 2.45 11.97
C LEU A 47 5.58 2.25 12.61
N LEU A 48 6.12 3.29 13.23
CA LEU A 48 7.40 3.25 13.91
C LEU A 48 7.41 2.20 15.03
N SER A 49 6.40 2.22 15.90
CA SER A 49 6.28 1.25 16.99
C SER A 49 5.92 -0.15 16.49
N MET A 50 5.17 -0.26 15.38
CA MET A 50 4.97 -1.56 14.72
C MET A 50 6.30 -2.16 14.20
N ILE A 51 7.19 -1.34 13.65
CA ILE A 51 8.52 -1.77 13.19
C ILE A 51 9.40 -2.17 14.37
N GLU A 52 9.42 -1.37 15.44
CA GLU A 52 10.17 -1.67 16.66
C GLU A 52 9.71 -3.00 17.30
N ALA A 53 8.41 -3.25 17.32
CA ALA A 53 7.84 -4.50 17.81
C ALA A 53 8.29 -5.73 17.00
N GLN A 54 8.45 -5.58 15.68
CA GLN A 54 8.95 -6.66 14.81
C GLN A 54 10.47 -6.78 14.80
N ALA A 55 11.20 -5.73 15.19
CA ALA A 55 12.65 -5.68 15.19
C ALA A 55 13.17 -5.02 16.48
N PRO A 56 13.11 -5.73 17.63
CA PRO A 56 13.40 -5.17 18.96
C PRO A 56 14.86 -4.74 19.19
N GLY A 57 15.73 -4.84 18.17
CA GLY A 57 17.11 -4.32 18.19
C GLY A 57 17.29 -2.98 17.47
N LEU A 58 16.24 -2.41 16.87
CA LEU A 58 16.27 -1.09 16.25
C LEU A 58 15.99 -0.03 17.32
N GLU A 59 17.02 0.70 17.77
CA GLU A 59 16.85 1.86 18.65
C GLU A 59 16.20 3.03 17.90
N LEU A 60 14.86 3.03 17.89
CA LEU A 60 14.05 4.08 17.27
C LEU A 60 13.69 5.22 18.23
N SER A 61 14.20 5.15 19.47
CA SER A 61 14.02 6.13 20.56
C SER A 61 14.32 7.59 20.15
N ARG A 62 15.26 7.80 19.23
CA ARG A 62 15.62 9.13 18.69
C ARG A 62 14.53 9.77 17.81
N TYR A 63 13.59 8.97 17.30
CA TYR A 63 12.47 9.42 16.46
C TYR A 63 11.16 9.57 17.27
N VAL A 64 11.23 9.49 18.61
CA VAL A 64 10.08 9.55 19.52
C VAL A 64 9.65 10.99 19.86
N ALA A 65 10.43 12.00 19.48
CA ALA A 65 9.98 13.39 19.57
C ALA A 65 8.71 13.58 18.70
N GLY A 66 7.60 14.03 19.32
CA GLY A 66 6.25 13.96 18.74
C GLY A 66 6.14 14.38 17.27
N ASP A 67 6.65 15.56 16.91
CA ASP A 67 6.58 16.08 15.54
C ASP A 67 7.40 15.25 14.53
N VAL A 68 8.55 14.71 14.97
CA VAL A 68 9.40 13.85 14.14
C VAL A 68 8.70 12.50 13.91
N ARG A 69 8.01 11.98 14.93
CA ARG A 69 7.27 10.71 14.84
C ARG A 69 6.15 10.78 13.80
N VAL A 70 5.38 11.88 13.81
CA VAL A 70 4.30 12.10 12.83
C VAL A 70 4.85 12.16 11.41
N LEU A 71 5.93 12.94 11.19
CA LEU A 71 6.56 13.06 9.87
C LEU A 71 7.12 11.72 9.37
N VAL A 72 7.78 10.96 10.24
CA VAL A 72 8.36 9.66 9.86
C VAL A 72 7.26 8.64 9.57
N ASN A 73 6.19 8.59 10.37
CA ASN A 73 5.04 7.70 10.09
C ASN A 73 4.37 8.05 8.76
N ALA A 74 4.17 9.34 8.46
CA ALA A 74 3.64 9.78 7.16
C ALA A 74 4.58 9.38 6.00
N GLY A 75 5.89 9.52 6.18
CA GLY A 75 6.89 9.09 5.19
C GLY A 75 6.91 7.58 4.96
N LEU A 76 6.82 6.79 6.02
CA LEU A 76 6.72 5.33 5.96
C LEU A 76 5.43 4.87 5.27
N LEU A 77 4.31 5.51 5.57
CA LEU A 77 3.03 5.26 4.89
C LEU A 77 3.15 5.55 3.40
N ALA A 78 3.67 6.73 3.04
CA ALA A 78 3.87 7.10 1.63
C ALA A 78 4.77 6.11 0.88
N LEU A 79 5.87 5.68 1.51
CA LEU A 79 6.76 4.66 0.95
C LEU A 79 6.05 3.32 0.78
N GLY A 80 5.31 2.87 1.78
CA GLY A 80 4.52 1.64 1.72
C GLY A 80 3.50 1.67 0.58
N LEU A 81 2.78 2.77 0.43
CA LEU A 81 1.80 2.97 -0.65
C LEU A 81 2.47 3.00 -2.03
N LEU A 82 3.66 3.61 -2.16
CA LEU A 82 4.45 3.58 -3.40
C LEU A 82 4.87 2.16 -3.79
N ILE A 83 5.32 1.35 -2.83
CA ILE A 83 5.68 -0.06 -3.07
C ILE A 83 4.45 -0.85 -3.54
N ILE A 84 3.31 -0.69 -2.86
CA ILE A 84 2.05 -1.35 -3.23
C ILE A 84 1.62 -0.96 -4.64
N GLN A 85 1.71 0.34 -5.00
CA GLN A 85 1.43 0.80 -6.36
C GLN A 85 2.35 0.16 -7.39
N GLY A 86 3.66 0.11 -7.12
CA GLY A 86 4.63 -0.53 -7.99
C GLY A 86 4.28 -2.00 -8.27
N ILE A 87 3.93 -2.75 -7.23
CA ILE A 87 3.47 -4.14 -7.35
C ILE A 87 2.19 -4.21 -8.21
N GLY A 88 1.22 -3.34 -7.96
CA GLY A 88 -0.03 -3.27 -8.71
C GLY A 88 0.20 -3.03 -10.22
N TYR A 89 1.08 -2.10 -10.58
CA TYR A 89 1.44 -1.84 -11.98
C TYR A 89 2.19 -3.01 -12.63
N VAL A 90 3.07 -3.70 -11.89
CA VAL A 90 3.75 -4.90 -12.39
C VAL A 90 2.74 -6.01 -12.71
N LEU A 91 1.78 -6.26 -11.81
CA LEU A 91 0.72 -7.26 -12.03
C LEU A 91 -0.14 -6.90 -13.25
N MET A 92 -0.55 -5.63 -13.38
CA MET A 92 -1.28 -5.16 -14.55
C MET A 92 -0.49 -5.31 -15.84
N SER A 93 0.82 -5.02 -15.83
CA SER A 93 1.67 -5.19 -17.01
C SER A 93 1.81 -6.67 -17.42
N LEU A 94 2.05 -7.56 -16.46
CA LEU A 94 2.16 -9.00 -16.71
C LEU A 94 0.84 -9.57 -17.23
N GLY A 95 -0.29 -9.21 -16.60
CA GLY A 95 -1.62 -9.60 -17.06
C GLY A 95 -1.96 -9.05 -18.44
N GLY A 96 -1.65 -7.77 -18.70
CA GLY A 96 -1.87 -7.11 -19.98
C GLY A 96 -1.09 -7.75 -21.12
N ARG A 97 0.20 -8.07 -20.92
CA ARG A 97 1.02 -8.83 -21.89
C ARG A 97 0.45 -10.23 -22.12
N GLY A 98 -0.03 -10.88 -21.08
CA GLY A 98 -0.68 -12.19 -21.15
C GLY A 98 -1.94 -12.18 -22.04
N LEU A 99 -2.74 -11.11 -21.94
CA LEU A 99 -3.94 -10.89 -22.76
C LEU A 99 -3.59 -10.49 -24.21
N ALA A 100 -2.60 -9.62 -24.39
CA ALA A 100 -2.18 -9.09 -25.70
C ALA A 100 -1.46 -10.13 -26.57
N SER A 101 -0.76 -11.12 -25.99
CA SER A 101 -0.13 -12.23 -26.73
C SER A 101 -1.09 -13.15 -27.52
N ARG A 102 -2.39 -12.78 -27.58
CA ARG A 102 -3.45 -13.43 -28.36
C ARG A 102 -3.81 -12.70 -29.66
N SER A 103 -3.41 -11.43 -29.84
CA SER A 103 -3.55 -10.71 -31.11
C SER A 103 -2.42 -11.07 -32.06
#